data_AF-A0A485LRH0-F1
#
_entry.id   AF-A0A485LRH0-F1
#
_cell.length_a   1.000
_cell.length_b   1.000
_cell.length_c   1.000
_cell.angle_alpha   90.00
_cell.angle_beta   90.00
_cell.angle_gamma   90.00
#
_symmetry.space_group_name_H-M   'P 1'
#
loop_
_entity.id
_entity.type
_entity.pdbx_description
1 polymer ?
#
loop_
_entity_poly.entity_id
_entity_poly.type
_entity_poly.pdbx_seq_one_letter_code
_entity_poly.pdbx_strand_id
1 'polypeptide(L)'
;MVMEVADIPRYPDHHHGHGLRAASSSLTAQVMGMRKITSPYDTKFTPSSQSQHDVTQEHRTHYVRRLFQEVVKVHTMLRASFDKTSVHDTCRAHEQEIWEACASPDEYTRQMRIQIQSIAKKGRGLLQQRGEVDFVSVPSSPAPPSPTTLAYERHVPSASPELSMRQMQQAHIRRALSNSWMKTQRKASRFRWATPLNVQEEAYVHSVQKSANTDILQSIRNLYYNQLTAYEEQLRLSLVAEHRDWVAFDLSVVQSLLATLDPLCEIPQYHHNIQTLHCQIEKVLKEKALFDYMWEMERSKSFDSTSSPASPSDHI
;
A
#
# COMPACT_ATOMS: atom_id res chain seq x y z
N MET A 1 66.88 -31.00 -19.68
CA MET A 1 66.18 -29.77 -19.30
C MET A 1 64.70 -30.05 -19.54
N VAL A 2 64.00 -30.40 -18.47
CA VAL A 2 62.68 -31.05 -18.48
C VAL A 2 61.62 -29.96 -18.34
N MET A 3 60.62 -29.97 -19.23
CA MET A 3 59.45 -29.09 -19.17
C MET A 3 58.51 -29.59 -18.07
N GLU A 4 58.21 -28.73 -17.09
CA GLU A 4 57.19 -28.96 -16.09
C GLU A 4 55.85 -28.36 -16.56
N VAL A 5 54.87 -29.24 -16.67
CA VAL A 5 53.46 -28.95 -16.98
C VAL A 5 52.78 -28.57 -15.67
N ALA A 6 52.19 -27.38 -15.59
CA ALA A 6 51.36 -26.98 -14.46
C ALA A 6 49.91 -27.41 -14.70
N ASP A 7 49.42 -28.29 -13.82
CA ASP A 7 48.07 -28.80 -13.76
C ASP A 7 47.03 -27.72 -13.45
N ILE A 8 45.93 -27.75 -14.21
CA ILE A 8 44.73 -26.93 -14.03
C ILE A 8 43.84 -27.63 -12.99
N PRO A 9 43.48 -27.01 -11.86
CA PRO A 9 42.46 -27.57 -10.99
C PRO A 9 41.07 -27.36 -11.62
N ARG A 10 40.42 -28.47 -12.00
CA ARG A 10 38.99 -28.53 -12.30
C ARG A 10 38.21 -28.23 -11.02
N TYR A 11 37.46 -27.12 -11.02
CA TYR A 11 36.38 -26.91 -10.06
C TYR A 11 35.14 -27.73 -10.46
N PRO A 12 34.37 -28.26 -9.50
CA PRO A 12 33.16 -29.01 -9.78
C PRO A 12 32.02 -28.07 -10.19
N ASP A 13 31.27 -28.47 -11.22
CA ASP A 13 30.01 -27.87 -11.62
C ASP A 13 28.99 -27.96 -10.48
N HIS A 14 28.80 -26.84 -9.76
CA HIS A 14 27.65 -26.69 -8.88
C HIS A 14 26.43 -26.29 -9.72
N HIS A 15 25.62 -27.29 -10.04
CA HIS A 15 24.20 -27.11 -10.38
C HIS A 15 23.49 -26.35 -9.24
N HIS A 16 23.26 -25.05 -9.42
CA HIS A 16 22.42 -24.21 -8.55
C HIS A 16 21.40 -23.43 -9.39
N GLY A 17 20.66 -24.15 -10.25
CA GLY A 17 19.64 -23.55 -11.13
C GLY A 17 18.18 -23.86 -10.76
N HIS A 18 17.90 -24.83 -9.87
CA HIS A 18 16.54 -25.35 -9.69
C HIS A 18 15.78 -24.81 -8.46
N GLY A 19 16.45 -24.21 -7.48
CA GLY A 19 15.81 -23.75 -6.23
C GLY A 19 14.98 -22.46 -6.37
N LEU A 20 15.45 -21.50 -7.17
CA LEU A 20 14.82 -20.17 -7.27
C LEU A 20 13.51 -20.20 -8.06
N ARG A 21 13.38 -21.10 -9.05
CA ARG A 21 12.17 -21.23 -9.87
C ARG A 21 10.99 -21.79 -9.09
N ALA A 22 11.24 -22.80 -8.25
CA ALA A 22 10.24 -23.44 -7.41
C ALA A 22 9.77 -22.53 -6.25
N ALA A 23 10.68 -21.77 -5.64
CA ALA A 23 10.34 -20.82 -4.59
C ALA A 23 9.50 -19.64 -5.13
N SER A 24 9.85 -19.14 -6.33
CA SER A 24 9.10 -18.07 -6.99
C SER A 24 7.69 -18.51 -7.42
N SER A 25 7.54 -19.74 -7.93
CA SER A 25 6.23 -20.31 -8.25
C SER A 25 5.37 -20.58 -7.01
N SER A 26 5.99 -21.05 -5.92
CA SER A 26 5.29 -21.31 -4.65
C SER A 26 4.74 -20.03 -4.02
N LEU A 27 5.53 -18.95 -3.98
CA LEU A 27 5.08 -17.66 -3.45
C LEU A 27 3.99 -17.05 -4.34
N THR A 28 4.13 -17.15 -5.66
CA THR A 28 3.11 -16.68 -6.62
C THR A 28 1.80 -17.44 -6.43
N ALA A 29 1.85 -18.77 -6.28
CA ALA A 29 0.68 -19.60 -6.01
C ALA A 29 0.04 -19.31 -4.64
N GLN A 30 0.85 -19.03 -3.61
CA GLN A 30 0.40 -18.66 -2.27
C GLN A 30 -0.31 -17.29 -2.26
N VAL A 31 0.26 -16.30 -2.96
CA VAL A 31 -0.31 -14.95 -3.09
C VAL A 31 -1.61 -14.98 -3.90
N MET A 32 -1.62 -15.74 -5.01
CA MET A 32 -2.82 -15.91 -5.83
C MET A 32 -3.86 -16.83 -5.18
N GLY A 33 -3.47 -17.60 -4.15
CA GLY A 33 -4.38 -18.50 -3.44
C GLY A 33 -4.88 -19.64 -4.32
N MET A 34 -4.00 -20.25 -5.12
CA MET A 34 -4.32 -21.41 -5.95
C MET A 34 -4.49 -22.67 -5.10
N ARG A 35 -5.55 -22.70 -4.28
CA ARG A 35 -6.15 -23.96 -3.83
C ARG A 35 -7.27 -24.25 -4.81
N LYS A 36 -7.32 -25.49 -5.33
CA LYS A 36 -8.42 -26.00 -6.16
C LYS A 36 -9.74 -25.45 -5.60
N ILE A 37 -10.51 -24.76 -6.44
CA ILE A 37 -11.87 -24.35 -6.12
C ILE A 37 -12.70 -25.64 -6.06
N THR A 38 -12.67 -26.34 -4.93
CA THR A 38 -13.71 -27.29 -4.58
C THR A 38 -14.88 -26.47 -4.07
N SER A 39 -15.74 -26.07 -5.02
CA SER A 39 -17.07 -25.58 -4.69
C SER A 39 -17.83 -26.67 -3.93
N PRO A 40 -18.48 -26.39 -2.78
CA PRO A 40 -19.25 -27.39 -2.04
C PRO A 40 -20.63 -27.67 -2.66
N TYR A 41 -20.85 -27.27 -3.92
CA TYR A 41 -22.08 -27.55 -4.64
C TYR A 41 -21.81 -28.57 -5.76
N ASP A 42 -21.78 -29.85 -5.36
CA ASP A 42 -21.98 -30.98 -6.27
C ASP A 42 -23.41 -30.89 -6.84
N THR A 43 -23.57 -30.14 -7.92
CA THR A 43 -24.77 -30.21 -8.76
C THR A 43 -24.35 -30.51 -10.19
N LYS A 44 -24.47 -31.80 -10.52
CA LYS A 44 -24.57 -32.43 -11.85
C LYS A 44 -24.40 -31.46 -13.04
N PHE A 45 -23.27 -31.60 -13.73
CA PHE A 45 -23.01 -31.03 -15.05
C PHE A 45 -24.11 -31.40 -16.05
N THR A 46 -24.83 -30.41 -16.54
CA THR A 46 -25.51 -30.44 -17.85
C THR A 46 -24.78 -29.49 -18.79
N PRO A 47 -24.26 -29.94 -19.94
CA PRO A 47 -23.60 -29.05 -20.89
C PRO A 47 -24.64 -28.43 -21.82
N SER A 48 -25.14 -27.24 -21.50
CA SER A 48 -25.84 -26.40 -22.48
C SER A 48 -26.05 -24.99 -21.96
N SER A 49 -25.32 -24.02 -22.49
CA SER A 49 -25.87 -23.11 -23.51
C SER A 49 -24.82 -22.06 -23.86
N GLN A 50 -24.47 -22.01 -25.13
CA GLN A 50 -23.73 -20.91 -25.75
C GLN A 50 -24.48 -19.59 -25.52
N SER A 51 -24.04 -18.79 -24.57
CA SER A 51 -24.24 -17.34 -24.58
C SER A 51 -22.87 -16.70 -24.45
N GLN A 52 -22.27 -16.41 -25.61
CA GLN A 52 -21.01 -15.71 -25.74
C GLN A 52 -21.08 -14.35 -25.04
N HIS A 53 -20.53 -14.28 -23.83
CA HIS A 53 -19.43 -13.39 -23.50
C HIS A 53 -19.28 -12.07 -24.32
N ASP A 54 -20.03 -11.02 -23.98
CA ASP A 54 -19.83 -9.65 -24.49
C ASP A 54 -18.58 -8.93 -23.92
N VAL A 55 -17.58 -9.68 -23.44
CA VAL A 55 -16.33 -9.10 -22.92
C VAL A 55 -15.26 -9.16 -24.01
N THR A 56 -14.77 -8.00 -24.41
CA THR A 56 -13.73 -7.90 -25.42
C THR A 56 -12.41 -8.49 -24.93
N GLN A 57 -11.60 -9.00 -25.87
CA GLN A 57 -10.25 -9.50 -25.56
C GLN A 57 -9.36 -8.42 -24.91
N GLU A 58 -9.59 -7.14 -25.24
CA GLU A 58 -8.93 -6.01 -24.60
C GLU A 58 -9.28 -5.89 -23.11
N HIS A 59 -10.54 -6.12 -22.75
CA HIS A 59 -11.02 -6.09 -21.37
C HIS A 59 -10.48 -7.26 -20.56
N ARG A 60 -10.39 -8.46 -21.16
CA ARG A 60 -9.71 -9.62 -20.56
C ARG A 60 -8.23 -9.35 -20.32
N THR A 61 -7.55 -8.78 -21.33
CA THR A 61 -6.13 -8.39 -21.24
C THR A 61 -5.90 -7.29 -20.19
N HIS A 62 -6.87 -6.39 -19.98
CA HIS A 62 -6.82 -5.39 -18.91
C HIS A 62 -6.72 -6.06 -17.53
N TYR A 63 -7.54 -7.08 -17.28
CA TYR A 63 -7.55 -7.78 -16.00
C TYR A 63 -6.30 -8.62 -15.76
N VAL A 64 -5.76 -9.27 -16.80
CA VAL A 64 -4.44 -9.94 -16.72
C VAL A 64 -3.35 -8.93 -16.33
N ARG A 65 -3.34 -7.73 -16.93
CA ARG A 65 -2.38 -6.67 -16.58
C ARG A 65 -2.55 -6.20 -15.12
N ARG A 66 -3.79 -6.08 -14.64
CA ARG A 66 -4.09 -5.67 -13.25
C ARG A 66 -3.65 -6.74 -12.24
N LEU A 67 -3.93 -8.02 -12.50
CA LEU A 67 -3.43 -9.13 -11.68
C LEU A 67 -1.90 -9.11 -11.62
N PHE A 68 -1.25 -9.00 -12.78
CA PHE A 68 0.21 -8.94 -12.88
C PHE A 68 0.79 -7.78 -12.07
N GLN A 69 0.22 -6.58 -12.18
CA GLN A 69 0.68 -5.41 -11.43
C GLN A 69 0.63 -5.63 -9.91
N GLU A 70 -0.47 -6.20 -9.38
CA GLU A 70 -0.58 -6.44 -7.95
C GLU A 70 0.36 -7.58 -7.48
N VAL A 71 0.51 -8.65 -8.25
CA VAL A 71 1.47 -9.74 -7.91
C VAL A 71 2.92 -9.23 -7.91
N VAL A 72 3.32 -8.46 -8.91
CA VAL A 72 4.66 -7.84 -8.98
C VAL A 72 4.89 -6.90 -7.81
N LYS A 73 3.89 -6.11 -7.45
CA LYS A 73 3.94 -5.21 -6.28
C LYS A 73 4.18 -6.00 -4.99
N VAL A 74 3.49 -7.13 -4.78
CA VAL A 74 3.72 -7.99 -3.62
C VAL A 74 5.13 -8.56 -3.60
N HIS A 75 5.61 -9.12 -4.72
CA HIS A 75 6.99 -9.62 -4.82
C HIS A 75 8.03 -8.52 -4.54
N THR A 76 7.79 -7.31 -5.05
CA THR A 76 8.68 -6.16 -4.83
C THR A 76 8.70 -5.76 -3.37
N MET A 77 7.54 -5.69 -2.71
CA MET A 77 7.43 -5.38 -1.27
C MET A 77 8.10 -6.45 -0.41
N LEU A 78 7.98 -7.72 -0.80
CA LEU A 78 8.64 -8.86 -0.14
C LEU A 78 10.12 -9.00 -0.51
N ARG A 79 10.67 -8.16 -1.39
CA ARG A 79 12.03 -8.30 -1.95
C ARG A 79 12.30 -9.72 -2.48
N ALA A 80 11.26 -10.39 -2.97
CA ALA A 80 11.35 -11.74 -3.49
C ALA A 80 11.76 -11.69 -4.97
N SER A 81 12.67 -12.57 -5.38
CA SER A 81 13.01 -12.71 -6.80
C SER A 81 11.87 -13.39 -7.55
N PHE A 82 11.51 -12.86 -8.72
CA PHE A 82 10.49 -13.45 -9.57
C PHE A 82 10.82 -13.33 -11.05
N ASP A 83 10.34 -14.30 -11.81
CA ASP A 83 10.40 -14.28 -13.28
C ASP A 83 9.13 -13.63 -13.83
N LYS A 84 9.30 -12.50 -14.52
CA LYS A 84 8.20 -11.72 -15.10
C LYS A 84 7.38 -12.53 -16.10
N THR A 85 8.02 -13.42 -16.87
CA THR A 85 7.33 -14.23 -17.89
C THR A 85 6.44 -15.27 -17.22
N SER A 86 6.99 -16.01 -16.26
CA SER A 86 6.25 -16.99 -15.46
C SER A 86 5.08 -16.38 -14.68
N VAL A 87 5.28 -15.21 -14.06
CA VAL A 87 4.19 -14.51 -13.32
C VAL A 87 3.09 -14.06 -14.27
N HIS A 88 3.44 -13.55 -15.46
CA HIS A 88 2.46 -13.14 -16.47
C HIS A 88 1.65 -14.34 -16.98
N ASP A 89 2.30 -15.47 -17.26
CA ASP A 89 1.62 -16.69 -17.72
C ASP A 89 0.70 -17.27 -16.64
N THR A 90 1.11 -17.18 -15.37
CA THR A 90 0.26 -17.58 -14.23
C THR A 90 -0.98 -16.68 -14.11
N CYS A 91 -0.82 -15.36 -14.30
CA CYS A 91 -1.94 -14.42 -14.30
C CYS A 91 -2.90 -14.66 -15.47
N ARG A 92 -2.38 -15.04 -16.64
CA ARG A 92 -3.18 -15.40 -17.82
C ARG A 92 -3.95 -16.70 -17.59
N ALA A 93 -3.30 -17.73 -17.05
CA ALA A 93 -3.94 -19.00 -16.73
C ALA A 93 -5.07 -18.82 -15.72
N HIS A 94 -4.84 -18.01 -14.68
CA HIS A 94 -5.85 -17.76 -13.66
C HIS A 94 -7.04 -16.93 -14.18
N GLU A 95 -6.79 -15.94 -15.03
CA GLU A 95 -7.89 -15.21 -15.70
C GLU A 95 -8.73 -16.16 -16.56
N GLN A 96 -8.09 -17.07 -17.29
CA GLN A 96 -8.77 -18.06 -18.11
C GLN A 96 -9.63 -19.01 -17.27
N GLU A 97 -9.15 -19.46 -16.10
CA GLU A 97 -9.94 -20.29 -15.16
C GLU A 97 -11.20 -19.56 -14.68
N ILE A 98 -11.09 -18.27 -14.34
CA ILE A 98 -12.22 -17.46 -13.89
C ILE A 98 -13.20 -17.22 -15.05
N TRP A 99 -12.66 -16.95 -16.24
CA TRP A 99 -13.43 -16.77 -17.45
C TRP A 99 -14.30 -18.00 -17.77
N GLU A 100 -13.71 -19.20 -17.69
CA GLU A 100 -14.41 -20.47 -17.94
C GLU A 100 -15.42 -20.82 -16.85
N ALA A 101 -15.19 -20.39 -15.60
CA ALA A 101 -16.07 -20.64 -14.48
C ALA A 101 -17.27 -19.67 -14.38
N CYS A 102 -17.21 -18.51 -15.04
CA CYS A 102 -18.23 -17.48 -14.92
C CYS A 102 -19.32 -17.60 -15.99
N ALA A 103 -20.58 -17.63 -15.56
CA ALA A 103 -21.74 -17.71 -16.44
C ALA A 103 -22.14 -16.37 -17.07
N SER A 104 -21.59 -15.24 -16.62
CA SER A 104 -21.92 -13.90 -17.16
C SER A 104 -20.73 -12.93 -17.14
N PRO A 105 -20.73 -11.91 -18.02
CA PRO A 105 -19.72 -10.82 -18.05
C PRO A 105 -19.59 -10.06 -16.72
N ASP A 106 -20.71 -9.79 -16.06
CA ASP A 106 -20.75 -9.08 -14.79
C ASP A 106 -20.16 -9.91 -13.65
N GLU A 107 -20.44 -11.22 -13.65
CA GLU A 107 -19.86 -12.14 -12.69
C GLU A 107 -18.36 -12.30 -12.90
N TYR A 108 -17.91 -12.45 -14.15
CA TYR A 108 -16.48 -12.43 -14.50
C TYR A 108 -15.79 -11.16 -13.98
N THR A 109 -16.38 -10.00 -14.27
CA THR A 109 -15.87 -8.69 -13.83
C THR A 109 -15.80 -8.58 -12.31
N ARG A 110 -16.81 -9.06 -11.60
CA ARG A 110 -16.88 -9.08 -10.14
C ARG A 110 -15.79 -9.99 -9.56
N GLN A 111 -15.69 -11.23 -10.06
CA GLN A 111 -14.71 -12.21 -9.61
C GLN A 111 -13.28 -11.70 -9.85
N MET A 112 -13.00 -11.11 -11.02
CA MET A 112 -11.71 -10.50 -11.31
C MET A 112 -11.35 -9.38 -10.32
N ARG A 113 -12.29 -8.50 -9.98
CA ARG A 113 -12.06 -7.45 -8.96
C ARG A 113 -11.80 -8.03 -7.58
N ILE A 114 -12.57 -9.04 -7.17
CA ILE A 114 -12.39 -9.73 -5.88
C ILE A 114 -11.00 -10.35 -5.81
N GLN A 115 -10.54 -11.02 -6.87
CA GLN A 115 -9.22 -11.65 -6.89
C GLN A 115 -8.08 -10.62 -6.81
N ILE A 116 -8.19 -9.51 -7.54
CA ILE A 116 -7.21 -8.42 -7.46
C ILE A 116 -7.14 -7.85 -6.03
N GLN A 117 -8.29 -7.61 -5.39
CA GLN A 117 -8.34 -7.12 -4.01
C GLN A 117 -7.80 -8.15 -3.00
N SER A 118 -8.10 -9.43 -3.23
CA SER A 118 -7.63 -10.56 -2.42
C SER A 118 -6.10 -10.67 -2.46
N ILE A 119 -5.49 -10.56 -3.64
CA ILE A 119 -4.03 -10.53 -3.81
C ILE A 119 -3.41 -9.36 -3.02
N ALA A 120 -3.99 -8.16 -3.13
CA ALA A 120 -3.51 -7.00 -2.38
C ALA A 120 -3.65 -7.19 -0.85
N LYS A 121 -4.74 -7.83 -0.39
CA LYS A 121 -4.96 -8.13 1.03
C LYS A 121 -3.99 -9.20 1.55
N LYS A 122 -3.80 -10.31 0.81
CA LYS A 122 -2.86 -11.38 1.15
C LYS A 122 -1.41 -10.88 1.15
N GLY A 123 -1.04 -10.05 0.18
CA GLY A 123 0.26 -9.39 0.14
C GLY A 123 0.54 -8.58 1.39
N ARG A 124 -0.43 -7.80 1.88
CA ARG A 124 -0.32 -7.09 3.16
C ARG A 124 -0.19 -8.04 4.36
N GLY A 125 -0.95 -9.13 4.40
CA GLY A 125 -0.85 -10.14 5.46
C GLY A 125 0.53 -10.82 5.50
N LEU A 126 1.10 -11.17 4.35
CA LEU A 126 2.45 -11.77 4.26
C LEU A 126 3.55 -10.80 4.72
N LEU A 127 3.38 -9.50 4.49
CA LEU A 127 4.30 -8.48 4.98
C LEU A 127 4.25 -8.34 6.51
N GLN A 128 3.06 -8.46 7.11
CA GLN A 128 2.90 -8.47 8.56
C GLN A 128 3.53 -9.72 9.18
N GLN A 129 3.34 -10.90 8.58
CA GLN A 129 3.97 -12.15 9.04
C GLN A 129 5.49 -12.13 8.92
N ARG A 130 6.06 -11.51 7.88
CA ARG A 130 7.52 -11.36 7.77
C ARG A 130 8.11 -10.48 8.88
N GLY A 131 7.35 -9.48 9.35
CA GLY A 131 7.73 -8.66 10.50
C GLY A 131 7.85 -9.45 11.81
N GLU A 132 7.15 -10.58 11.94
CA GLU A 132 7.23 -11.46 13.13
C GLU A 132 8.35 -12.50 13.06
N VAL A 133 8.73 -12.98 11.86
CA VAL A 133 9.68 -14.10 11.72
C VAL A 133 11.15 -13.67 11.73
N ASP A 134 11.46 -12.42 11.37
CA ASP A 134 12.82 -11.87 11.52
C ASP A 134 13.13 -11.43 12.99
N PHE A 135 12.23 -11.75 13.94
CA PHE A 135 12.31 -11.43 15.37
C PHE A 135 12.23 -12.68 16.27
N VAL A 136 13.01 -13.74 15.99
CA VAL A 136 13.13 -14.86 16.95
C VAL A 136 14.58 -15.19 17.25
N SER A 137 15.09 -14.57 18.32
CA SER A 137 16.03 -15.17 19.27
C SER A 137 16.13 -14.31 20.54
N VAL A 138 15.04 -14.25 21.32
CA VAL A 138 15.13 -13.93 22.76
C VAL A 138 14.15 -14.85 23.49
N PRO A 139 14.60 -15.65 24.48
CA PRO A 139 13.75 -16.61 25.16
C PRO A 139 12.86 -15.95 26.22
N SER A 140 11.75 -16.63 26.50
CA SER A 140 10.79 -16.43 27.59
C SER A 140 9.99 -15.12 27.61
N SER A 141 8.69 -15.30 27.44
CA SER A 141 7.62 -14.33 27.70
C SER A 141 7.78 -13.63 29.05
N PRO A 142 7.54 -12.31 29.07
CA PRO A 142 6.88 -11.67 30.20
C PRO A 142 5.70 -10.83 29.69
N ALA A 143 4.48 -11.31 29.97
CA ALA A 143 3.20 -10.56 29.93
C ALA A 143 2.83 -9.87 28.59
N PRO A 144 1.52 -9.67 28.29
CA PRO A 144 1.14 -8.79 27.20
C PRO A 144 1.77 -7.41 27.46
N PRO A 145 2.44 -6.78 26.48
CA PRO A 145 2.95 -5.44 26.66
C PRO A 145 1.75 -4.55 26.97
N SER A 146 1.79 -3.91 28.14
CA SER A 146 0.98 -2.74 28.44
C SER A 146 0.98 -1.82 27.21
N PRO A 147 -0.17 -1.24 26.81
CA PRO A 147 -0.24 -0.43 25.61
C PRO A 147 0.86 0.61 25.71
N THR A 148 1.84 0.52 24.80
CA THR A 148 2.86 1.54 24.71
C THR A 148 2.13 2.77 24.24
N THR A 149 1.78 3.62 25.19
CA THR A 149 1.35 4.99 24.94
C THR A 149 2.55 5.66 24.28
N LEU A 150 2.67 5.53 22.96
CA LEU A 150 3.43 6.46 22.15
C LEU A 150 2.70 7.78 22.32
N ALA A 151 3.03 8.50 23.39
CA ALA A 151 2.63 9.87 23.56
C ALA A 151 3.35 10.63 22.45
N TYR A 152 2.68 10.80 21.31
CA TYR A 152 3.16 11.69 20.26
C TYR A 152 3.29 13.07 20.92
N GLU A 153 4.52 13.56 21.04
CA GLU A 153 4.69 14.94 21.51
C GLU A 153 3.98 15.87 20.53
N ARG A 154 3.29 16.87 21.10
CA ARG A 154 2.61 17.89 20.33
C ARG A 154 3.62 18.60 19.44
N HIS A 155 3.51 18.45 18.12
CA HIS A 155 4.41 19.12 17.19
C HIS A 155 4.20 20.63 17.27
N VAL A 156 5.28 21.36 17.52
CA VAL A 156 5.27 22.82 17.46
C VAL A 156 5.45 23.22 15.99
N PRO A 157 4.42 23.79 15.33
CA PRO A 157 4.54 24.19 13.93
C PRO A 157 5.65 25.23 13.78
N SER A 158 6.55 25.03 12.84
CA SER A 158 7.66 25.95 12.60
C SER A 158 7.26 27.21 11.82
N ALA A 159 6.02 27.25 11.30
CA ALA A 159 5.45 28.35 10.52
C ALA A 159 3.92 28.35 10.65
N SER A 160 3.29 29.48 10.33
CA SER A 160 1.83 29.55 10.26
C SER A 160 1.28 28.65 9.16
N PRO A 161 -0.02 28.28 9.20
CA PRO A 161 -0.65 27.50 8.13
C PRO A 161 -0.55 28.18 6.76
N GLU A 162 -0.76 29.49 6.68
CA GLU A 162 -0.70 30.26 5.43
C GLU A 162 0.72 30.27 4.85
N LEU A 163 1.73 30.45 5.71
CA LEU A 163 3.14 30.37 5.31
C LEU A 163 3.50 28.95 4.86
N SER A 164 3.05 27.93 5.59
CA SER A 164 3.30 26.53 5.26
C SER A 164 2.69 26.16 3.91
N MET A 165 1.48 26.65 3.61
CA MET A 165 0.82 26.49 2.30
C MET A 165 1.59 27.20 1.18
N ARG A 166 2.02 28.45 1.38
CA ARG A 166 2.83 29.18 0.38
C ARG A 166 4.15 28.47 0.10
N GLN A 167 4.84 28.03 1.15
CA GLN A 167 6.10 27.27 1.05
C GLN A 167 5.89 25.96 0.29
N MET A 168 4.80 25.25 0.56
CA MET A 168 4.44 24.01 -0.13
C MET A 168 4.22 24.26 -1.63
N GLN A 169 3.43 25.28 -2.00
CA GLN A 169 3.17 25.64 -3.40
C GLN A 169 4.47 26.00 -4.14
N GLN A 170 5.31 26.83 -3.53
CA GLN A 170 6.61 27.20 -4.11
C GLN A 170 7.54 25.99 -4.28
N ALA A 171 7.53 25.07 -3.32
CA ALA A 171 8.31 23.84 -3.39
C ALA A 171 7.78 22.88 -4.49
N HIS A 172 6.46 22.77 -4.67
CA HIS A 172 5.87 22.05 -5.79
C HIS A 172 6.27 22.63 -7.14
N ILE A 173 6.31 23.96 -7.29
CA ILE A 173 6.78 24.64 -8.50
C ILE A 173 8.25 24.30 -8.75
N ARG A 174 9.13 24.46 -7.75
CA ARG A 174 10.55 24.09 -7.85
C ARG A 174 10.74 22.64 -8.30
N ARG A 175 10.01 21.70 -7.67
CA ARG A 175 10.03 20.27 -8.05
C ARG A 175 9.55 20.03 -9.48
N ALA A 176 8.48 20.70 -9.91
CA ALA A 176 7.95 20.58 -11.27
C ALA A 176 8.95 21.07 -12.32
N LEU A 177 9.59 22.22 -12.07
CA LEU A 177 10.63 22.78 -12.93
C LEU A 177 11.85 21.85 -13.02
N SER A 178 12.37 21.36 -11.88
CA SER A 178 13.48 20.38 -11.86
C SER A 178 13.15 19.11 -12.64
N ASN A 179 11.95 18.55 -12.45
CA ASN A 179 11.50 17.37 -13.18
C ASN A 179 11.36 17.63 -14.69
N SER A 180 10.85 18.81 -15.07
CA SER A 180 10.73 19.20 -16.47
C SER A 180 12.09 19.32 -17.13
N TRP A 181 13.05 19.98 -16.47
CA TRP A 181 14.42 20.10 -16.94
C TRP A 181 15.06 18.72 -17.12
N MET A 182 15.01 17.83 -16.11
CA MET A 182 15.55 16.46 -16.21
C MET A 182 14.93 15.67 -17.36
N LYS A 183 13.61 15.81 -17.58
CA LYS A 183 12.91 15.16 -18.71
C LYS A 183 13.39 15.71 -20.06
N THR A 184 13.58 17.02 -20.17
CA THR A 184 14.08 17.66 -21.39
C THR A 184 15.50 17.20 -21.70
N GLN A 185 16.38 17.11 -20.69
CA GLN A 185 17.74 16.61 -20.87
C GLN A 185 17.80 15.14 -21.31
N ARG A 186 16.94 14.28 -20.75
CA ARG A 186 16.79 12.88 -21.20
C ARG A 186 16.26 12.74 -22.64
N LYS A 187 15.52 13.74 -23.13
CA LYS A 187 15.07 13.78 -24.53
C LYS A 187 16.16 14.32 -25.44
N ALA A 188 16.85 15.39 -25.01
CA ALA A 188 17.92 16.02 -25.75
C ALA A 188 19.12 15.08 -25.96
N SER A 189 19.50 14.31 -24.94
CA SER A 189 20.58 13.29 -25.01
C SER A 189 20.38 12.19 -26.06
N ARG A 190 19.20 12.08 -26.67
CA ARG A 190 18.94 11.16 -27.79
C ARG A 190 19.48 11.67 -29.13
N PHE A 191 19.79 12.96 -29.23
CA PHE A 191 20.28 13.57 -30.45
C PHE A 191 21.81 13.59 -30.49
N ARG A 192 22.39 13.24 -31.64
CA ARG A 192 23.85 13.16 -31.83
C ARG A 192 24.60 14.49 -31.68
N TRP A 193 23.89 15.61 -31.81
CA TRP A 193 24.43 16.97 -31.64
C TRP A 193 24.17 17.55 -30.25
N ALA A 194 23.60 16.76 -29.33
CA ALA A 194 23.41 17.22 -27.96
C ALA A 194 24.77 17.40 -27.27
N THR A 195 24.98 18.59 -26.71
CA THR A 195 26.13 18.89 -25.87
C THR A 195 26.15 17.92 -24.68
N PRO A 196 27.32 17.41 -24.27
CA PRO A 196 27.44 16.64 -23.05
C PRO A 196 26.84 17.39 -21.86
N LEU A 197 26.04 16.68 -21.06
CA LEU A 197 25.36 17.29 -19.93
C LEU A 197 26.38 17.83 -18.92
N ASN A 198 26.18 19.07 -18.45
CA ASN A 198 27.01 19.63 -17.41
C ASN A 198 26.69 18.94 -16.07
N VAL A 199 27.64 18.17 -15.56
CA VAL A 199 27.52 17.41 -14.29
C VAL A 199 27.21 18.34 -13.10
N GLN A 200 27.71 19.57 -13.10
CA GLN A 200 27.41 20.54 -12.04
C GLN A 200 25.96 21.03 -12.11
N GLU A 201 25.42 21.22 -13.30
CA GLU A 201 24.03 21.65 -13.51
C GLU A 201 23.06 20.53 -13.11
N GLU A 202 23.37 19.28 -13.46
CA GLU A 202 22.59 18.11 -13.05
C GLU A 202 22.60 17.94 -11.51
N ALA A 203 23.77 18.05 -10.88
CA ALA A 203 23.89 17.99 -9.43
C ALA A 203 23.09 19.10 -8.73
N TYR A 204 23.10 20.31 -9.29
CA TYR A 204 22.30 21.43 -8.81
C TYR A 204 20.79 21.16 -8.95
N VAL A 205 20.32 20.64 -10.08
CA VAL A 205 18.90 20.33 -10.27
C VAL A 205 18.44 19.24 -9.30
N HIS A 206 19.29 18.24 -9.04
CA HIS A 206 19.04 17.23 -8.00
C HIS A 206 18.99 17.81 -6.59
N SER A 207 19.87 18.76 -6.25
CA SER A 207 19.85 19.42 -4.93
C SER A 207 18.58 20.25 -4.74
N VAL A 208 18.15 21.00 -5.77
CA VAL A 208 16.88 21.75 -5.76
C VAL A 208 15.70 20.80 -5.60
N GLN A 209 15.68 19.67 -6.30
CA GLN A 209 14.63 18.66 -6.17
C GLN A 209 14.58 18.06 -4.75
N LYS A 210 15.75 17.77 -4.16
CA LYS A 210 15.86 17.26 -2.79
C LYS A 210 15.35 18.27 -1.77
N SER A 211 15.80 19.52 -1.86
CA SER A 211 15.33 20.63 -0.99
C SER A 211 13.82 20.83 -1.12
N ALA A 212 13.28 20.86 -2.34
CA ALA A 212 11.85 21.00 -2.56
C ALA A 212 11.04 19.86 -1.90
N ASN A 213 11.53 18.62 -1.95
CA ASN A 213 10.86 17.50 -1.27
C ASN A 213 10.86 17.65 0.25
N THR A 214 11.98 18.08 0.83
CA THR A 214 12.07 18.38 2.27
C THR A 214 11.10 19.48 2.67
N ASP A 215 11.04 20.56 1.88
CA ASP A 215 10.15 21.69 2.15
C ASP A 215 8.67 21.27 2.10
N ILE A 216 8.27 20.45 1.10
CA ILE A 216 6.89 19.95 1.02
C ILE A 216 6.55 19.09 2.24
N LEU A 217 7.44 18.18 2.65
CA LEU A 217 7.20 17.31 3.80
C LEU A 217 7.08 18.13 5.09
N GLN A 218 7.93 19.14 5.28
CA GLN A 218 7.87 20.03 6.44
C GLN A 218 6.56 20.83 6.46
N SER A 219 6.11 21.35 5.31
CA SER A 219 4.82 22.01 5.19
C SER A 219 3.64 21.08 5.53
N ILE A 220 3.67 19.83 5.06
CA ILE A 220 2.64 18.82 5.39
C ILE A 220 2.61 18.57 6.90
N ARG A 221 3.78 18.39 7.52
CA ARG A 221 3.90 18.21 8.98
C ARG A 221 3.29 19.39 9.74
N ASN A 222 3.66 20.63 9.37
CA ASN A 222 3.12 21.83 10.01
C ASN A 222 1.60 21.96 9.90
N LEU A 223 1.01 21.54 8.78
CA LEU A 223 -0.43 21.67 8.54
C LEU A 223 -1.25 20.59 9.24
N TYR A 224 -0.77 19.34 9.22
CA TYR A 224 -1.63 18.19 9.50
C TYR A 224 -1.25 17.37 10.73
N TYR A 225 -0.01 17.45 11.23
CA TYR A 225 0.45 16.57 12.31
C TYR A 225 -0.45 16.67 13.55
N ASN A 226 -0.66 17.89 14.06
CA ASN A 226 -1.50 18.10 15.26
C ASN A 226 -2.97 17.71 15.04
N GLN A 227 -3.49 17.85 13.82
CA GLN A 227 -4.86 17.43 13.51
C GLN A 227 -4.99 15.91 13.52
N LEU A 228 -3.98 15.21 13.01
CA LEU A 228 -3.92 13.74 13.03
C LEU A 228 -3.72 13.22 14.45
N THR A 229 -2.90 13.86 15.28
CA THR A 229 -2.74 13.50 16.70
C THR A 229 -4.07 13.63 17.45
N ALA A 230 -4.78 14.75 17.27
CA ALA A 230 -6.09 14.93 17.89
C ALA A 230 -7.11 13.89 17.42
N TYR A 231 -7.09 13.52 16.13
CA TYR A 231 -7.96 12.48 15.61
C TYR A 231 -7.62 11.10 16.17
N GLU A 232 -6.34 10.78 16.30
CA GLU A 232 -5.88 9.53 16.90
C GLU A 232 -6.37 9.39 18.35
N GLU A 233 -6.26 10.44 19.15
CA GLU A 233 -6.77 10.47 20.53
C GLU A 233 -8.29 10.23 20.56
N GLN A 234 -9.05 10.87 19.67
CA GLN A 234 -10.49 10.65 19.54
C GLN A 234 -10.84 9.21 19.17
N LEU A 235 -10.12 8.60 18.23
CA LEU A 235 -10.31 7.20 17.83
C LEU A 235 -9.98 6.24 18.97
N ARG A 236 -8.92 6.50 19.75
CA ARG A 236 -8.60 5.71 20.95
C ARG A 236 -9.73 5.77 21.97
N LEU A 237 -10.24 6.96 22.26
CA LEU A 237 -11.36 7.14 23.20
C LEU A 237 -12.63 6.43 22.70
N SER A 238 -12.92 6.53 21.40
CA SER A 238 -14.05 5.85 20.77
C SER A 238 -13.90 4.32 20.85
N LEU A 239 -12.72 3.77 20.57
CA LEU A 239 -12.46 2.33 20.62
C LEU A 239 -12.57 1.74 22.03
N VAL A 240 -12.24 2.54 23.06
CA VAL A 240 -12.42 2.18 24.48
C VAL A 240 -13.90 2.18 24.87
N ALA A 241 -14.69 3.12 24.34
CA ALA A 241 -16.13 3.18 24.60
C ALA A 241 -16.89 2.08 23.87
N GLU A 242 -16.56 1.82 22.60
CA GLU A 242 -17.18 0.78 21.78
C GLU A 242 -16.17 0.12 20.83
N HIS A 243 -16.06 -1.21 20.89
CA HIS A 243 -15.19 -1.97 20.01
C HIS A 243 -15.78 -2.09 18.61
N ARG A 244 -15.44 -1.13 17.75
CA ARG A 244 -15.85 -1.11 16.33
C ARG A 244 -14.64 -1.35 15.42
N ASP A 245 -14.73 -2.39 14.58
CA ASP A 245 -13.64 -2.79 13.67
C ASP A 245 -13.17 -1.67 12.73
N TRP A 246 -14.09 -0.80 12.31
CA TRP A 246 -13.75 0.32 11.44
C TRP A 246 -12.99 1.44 12.18
N VAL A 247 -13.25 1.66 13.47
CA VAL A 247 -12.48 2.60 14.32
C VAL A 247 -11.06 2.08 14.53
N ALA A 248 -10.90 0.76 14.73
CA ALA A 248 -9.59 0.12 14.82
C ALA A 248 -8.79 0.23 13.51
N PHE A 249 -9.48 0.08 12.37
CA PHE A 249 -8.86 0.29 11.06
C PHE A 249 -8.40 1.74 10.87
N ASP A 250 -9.26 2.73 11.12
CA ASP A 250 -8.92 4.15 11.00
C ASP A 250 -7.78 4.54 11.94
N LEU A 251 -7.78 4.01 13.18
CA LEU A 251 -6.69 4.21 14.14
C LEU A 251 -5.36 3.71 13.59
N SER A 252 -5.34 2.52 12.97
CA SER A 252 -4.13 1.97 12.35
C SER A 252 -3.61 2.83 11.18
N VAL A 253 -4.53 3.42 10.40
CA VAL A 253 -4.18 4.31 9.29
C VAL A 253 -3.60 5.61 9.82
N VAL A 254 -4.23 6.23 10.82
CA VAL A 254 -3.75 7.48 11.43
C VAL A 254 -2.39 7.28 12.09
N GLN A 255 -2.19 6.17 12.80
CA GLN A 255 -0.89 5.81 13.38
C GLN A 255 0.21 5.65 12.33
N SER A 256 -0.11 5.00 11.20
CA SER A 256 0.83 4.88 10.08
C SER A 256 1.19 6.24 9.46
N LEU A 257 0.22 7.16 9.36
CA LEU A 257 0.46 8.51 8.85
C LEU A 257 1.30 9.33 9.82
N LEU A 258 1.01 9.28 11.13
CA LEU A 258 1.78 9.96 12.18
C LEU A 258 3.22 9.45 12.22
N ALA A 259 3.43 8.13 12.15
CA ALA A 259 4.77 7.53 12.07
C ALA A 259 5.54 8.00 10.83
N THR A 260 4.85 8.21 9.70
CA THR A 260 5.48 8.74 8.47
C THR A 260 5.85 10.22 8.60
N LEU A 261 5.11 10.99 9.40
CA LEU A 261 5.35 12.41 9.62
C LEU A 261 6.31 12.69 10.78
N ASP A 262 6.65 11.70 11.60
CA ASP A 262 7.51 11.88 12.78
C ASP A 262 8.90 12.42 12.38
N PRO A 263 9.34 13.57 12.94
CA PRO A 263 10.67 14.13 12.68
C PRO A 263 11.83 13.25 13.15
N LEU A 264 11.60 12.35 14.12
CA LEU A 264 12.60 11.44 14.67
C LEU A 264 12.65 10.11 13.93
N CYS A 265 11.71 9.88 13.01
CA CYS A 265 11.76 8.71 12.15
C CYS A 265 12.92 8.88 11.16
N GLU A 266 14.07 8.27 11.50
CA GLU A 266 15.16 7.98 10.57
C GLU A 266 14.72 6.90 9.57
N ILE A 267 13.59 7.10 8.88
CA ILE A 267 13.16 6.14 7.87
C ILE A 267 14.14 6.24 6.71
N PRO A 268 14.88 5.18 6.40
CA PRO A 268 15.85 5.19 5.32
C PRO A 268 15.08 5.27 4.00
N GLN A 269 15.36 6.29 3.20
CA GLN A 269 15.22 6.21 1.74
C GLN A 269 13.80 5.96 1.18
N TYR A 270 12.72 6.23 1.91
CA TYR A 270 11.42 6.16 1.26
C TYR A 270 11.20 7.39 0.38
N HIS A 271 11.45 7.19 -0.92
CA HIS A 271 10.71 7.83 -2.01
C HIS A 271 9.21 7.51 -1.93
N HIS A 272 8.58 7.66 -0.76
CA HIS A 272 7.14 7.78 -0.71
C HIS A 272 6.78 8.97 -1.57
N ASN A 273 5.84 8.76 -2.48
CA ASN A 273 5.34 9.84 -3.28
C ASN A 273 4.68 10.82 -2.31
N ILE A 274 5.36 11.93 -2.00
CA ILE A 274 4.90 12.96 -1.06
C ILE A 274 3.47 13.41 -1.41
N GLN A 275 3.13 13.38 -2.71
CA GLN A 275 1.78 13.66 -3.20
C GLN A 275 0.75 12.60 -2.77
N THR A 276 1.14 11.32 -2.76
CA THR A 276 0.29 10.23 -2.25
C THR A 276 0.08 10.36 -0.75
N LEU A 277 1.12 10.69 0.02
CA LEU A 277 0.99 10.95 1.46
C LEU A 277 0.03 12.11 1.72
N HIS A 278 0.23 13.24 1.04
CA HIS A 278 -0.65 14.41 1.17
C HIS A 278 -2.11 14.07 0.83
N CYS A 279 -2.35 13.36 -0.28
CA CYS A 279 -3.69 12.93 -0.69
C CYS A 279 -4.34 11.96 0.32
N GLN A 280 -3.56 11.03 0.89
CA GLN A 280 -4.04 10.12 1.93
C GLN A 280 -4.44 10.88 3.19
N ILE A 281 -3.64 11.86 3.62
CA ILE A 281 -3.97 12.72 4.77
C ILE A 281 -5.26 13.50 4.50
N GLU A 282 -5.40 14.14 3.33
CA GLU A 282 -6.63 14.85 2.97
C GLU A 282 -7.86 13.93 2.95
N LYS A 283 -7.70 12.68 2.48
CA LYS A 283 -8.79 11.69 2.47
C LYS A 283 -9.21 11.32 3.89
N VAL A 284 -8.23 11.01 4.75
CA VAL A 284 -8.49 10.66 6.16
C VAL A 284 -9.15 11.81 6.90
N LEU A 285 -8.71 13.05 6.68
CA LEU A 285 -9.34 14.22 7.32
C LEU A 285 -10.76 14.49 6.80
N LYS A 286 -11.08 14.15 5.55
CA LYS A 286 -12.46 14.18 5.05
C LYS A 286 -13.32 13.09 5.69
N GLU A 287 -12.76 11.89 5.86
CA GLU A 287 -13.42 10.76 6.53
C GLU A 287 -13.63 11.06 8.03
N LYS A 288 -12.70 11.77 8.68
CA LYS A 288 -12.86 12.30 10.03
C LYS A 288 -14.10 13.17 10.18
N ALA A 289 -14.40 14.05 9.22
CA ALA A 289 -15.59 14.91 9.32
C ALA A 289 -16.90 14.09 9.33
N LEU A 290 -16.93 12.96 8.60
CA LEU A 290 -18.05 12.02 8.66
C LEU A 290 -18.09 11.28 10.00
N PHE A 291 -16.94 10.87 10.51
CA PHE A 291 -16.82 10.30 11.86
C PHE A 291 -17.35 11.24 12.93
N ASP A 292 -16.90 12.49 12.96
CA ASP A 292 -17.30 13.50 13.94
C ASP A 292 -18.84 13.69 13.92
N TYR A 293 -19.44 13.75 12.72
CA TYR A 293 -20.89 13.86 12.57
C TYR A 293 -21.62 12.62 13.10
N MET A 294 -21.19 11.41 12.73
CA MET A 294 -21.81 10.16 13.20
C MET A 294 -21.67 10.01 14.71
N TRP A 295 -20.51 10.34 15.24
CA TRP A 295 -20.19 10.29 16.67
C TRP A 295 -21.03 11.28 17.48
N GLU A 296 -21.22 12.50 16.98
CA GLU A 296 -22.06 13.50 17.63
C GLU A 296 -23.55 13.10 17.60
N MET A 297 -24.01 12.51 16.48
CA MET A 297 -25.37 11.97 16.34
C MET A 297 -25.63 10.82 17.31
N GLU A 298 -24.64 9.96 17.56
CA GLU A 298 -24.74 8.89 18.54
C GLU A 298 -24.77 9.42 19.97
N ARG A 299 -23.91 10.38 20.30
CA ARG A 299 -23.95 11.05 21.61
C ARG A 299 -25.29 11.74 21.88
N SER A 300 -25.86 12.38 20.86
CA SER A 300 -27.16 13.05 20.95
C SER A 300 -28.31 12.06 21.20
N LYS A 301 -28.29 10.86 20.59
CA LYS A 301 -29.30 9.81 20.82
C LYS A 301 -29.30 9.27 22.24
N SER A 302 -28.13 9.17 22.87
CA SER A 302 -28.01 8.74 24.27
C SER A 302 -28.62 9.74 25.27
N PHE A 303 -28.84 11.01 24.91
CA PHE A 303 -29.50 11.99 25.78
C PHE A 303 -31.04 11.90 25.73
N ASP A 304 -31.63 11.60 24.57
CA ASP A 304 -33.09 11.48 24.39
C ASP A 304 -33.69 10.21 25.00
N SER A 305 -32.86 9.27 25.47
CA SER A 305 -33.33 8.03 26.09
C SER A 305 -33.75 8.18 27.56
N THR A 306 -33.54 9.36 28.16
CA THR A 306 -33.76 9.62 29.59
C THR A 306 -35.02 10.44 29.89
N SER A 307 -35.74 10.89 28.87
CA SER A 307 -37.00 11.61 29.00
C SER A 307 -38.17 10.76 28.49
N SER A 308 -38.45 9.66 29.18
CA SER A 308 -39.79 9.07 29.10
C SER A 308 -40.74 10.01 29.86
N PRO A 309 -41.67 10.73 29.21
CA PRO A 309 -42.72 11.40 29.96
C PRO A 309 -43.56 10.29 30.59
N ALA A 310 -43.53 10.21 31.92
CA ALA A 310 -44.48 9.41 32.65
C ALA A 310 -45.88 9.80 32.18
N SER A 311 -46.58 8.85 31.54
CA SER A 311 -48.00 9.00 31.29
C SER A 311 -48.69 9.30 32.63
N PRO A 312 -49.46 10.40 32.75
CA PRO A 312 -50.34 10.53 33.90
C PRO A 312 -51.43 9.49 33.69
N SER A 313 -51.30 8.38 34.41
CA SER A 313 -52.40 7.45 34.61
C SER A 313 -53.54 8.22 35.28
N ASP A 314 -54.65 8.31 34.55
CA ASP A 314 -55.97 8.58 35.10
C ASP A 314 -56.17 7.80 36.40
N HIS A 315 -56.51 8.48 37.49
CA HIS A 315 -57.39 7.92 38.53
C HIS A 315 -57.91 8.99 39.49
N ILE A 316 -59.25 9.10 39.48
CA ILE A 316 -60.21 9.68 40.43
C ILE A 316 -60.41 11.21 40.36
#